data_AF-A0A5M7PXL1-F1
#
_entry.id   AF-A0A5M7PXL1-F1
#
_cell.length_a   1.000
_cell.length_b   1.000
_cell.length_c   1.000
_cell.angle_alpha   90.00
_cell.angle_beta   90.00
_cell.angle_gamma   90.00
#
_symmetry.space_group_name_H-M   'P 1'
#
loop_
_entity.id
_entity.type
_entity.pdbx_description
1 polymer ?
#
loop_
_entity_poly.entity_id
_entity_poly.type
_entity_poly.pdbx_seq_one_letter_code
_entity_poly.pdbx_strand_id
1 'polypeptide(L)'
;VFYECQNGALRAYPEQIAQLCEEISWVMEREGQNVASDSLQDIIFDVIESTAANTSSMLQDVRAQRLTEIDYISGFLLRRARTHGLVLTENTRLYDIVKRKESHYDRERIGAGLPGTWQ
;
A
#
# COMPACT_ATOMS: atom_id res chain seq x y z
N VAL A 1 -6.07 -2.37 2.63
CA VAL A 1 -5.29 -3.12 3.65
C VAL A 1 -5.36 -2.48 5.03
N PHE A 2 -4.95 -1.21 5.19
CA PHE A 2 -4.98 -0.53 6.48
C PHE A 2 -6.36 -0.55 7.16
N TYR A 3 -7.42 -0.20 6.44
CA TYR A 3 -8.80 -0.22 6.92
C TYR A 3 -9.48 -1.60 6.85
N GLU A 4 -8.79 -2.63 6.35
CA GLU A 4 -9.32 -4.01 6.20
C GLU A 4 -10.70 -4.12 5.50
N CYS A 5 -10.99 -3.18 4.59
CA CYS A 5 -12.29 -3.03 3.94
C CYS A 5 -12.28 -3.43 2.46
N GLN A 6 -13.48 -3.53 1.87
CA GLN A 6 -13.66 -3.56 0.42
C GLN A 6 -13.27 -2.21 -0.20
N ASN A 7 -12.99 -2.20 -1.51
CA ASN A 7 -12.51 -1.02 -2.23
C ASN A 7 -13.50 0.16 -2.10
N GLY A 8 -14.80 -0.09 -2.20
CA GLY A 8 -15.83 0.96 -2.17
C GLY A 8 -15.85 1.76 -0.86
N ALA A 9 -15.45 1.14 0.26
CA ALA A 9 -15.39 1.81 1.55
C ALA A 9 -14.28 2.87 1.63
N LEU A 10 -13.32 2.88 0.70
CA LEU A 10 -12.28 3.90 0.63
C LEU A 10 -12.83 5.30 0.35
N ARG A 11 -14.06 5.41 -0.17
CA ARG A 11 -14.74 6.70 -0.38
C ARG A 11 -14.92 7.51 0.91
N ALA A 12 -14.87 6.86 2.07
CA ALA A 12 -14.93 7.54 3.37
C ALA A 12 -13.64 8.29 3.74
N TYR A 13 -12.55 8.18 2.94
CA TYR A 13 -11.24 8.75 3.25
C TYR A 13 -10.69 9.63 2.10
N PRO A 14 -11.45 10.63 1.59
CA PRO A 14 -11.04 11.42 0.44
C PRO A 14 -9.77 12.25 0.72
N GLU A 15 -9.61 12.77 1.94
CA GLU A 15 -8.42 13.56 2.32
C GLU A 15 -7.13 12.73 2.25
N GLN A 16 -7.18 11.48 2.71
CA GLN A 16 -6.03 10.59 2.64
C GLN A 16 -5.71 10.20 1.19
N ILE A 17 -6.74 9.98 0.36
CA ILE A 17 -6.55 9.72 -1.08
C ILE A 17 -5.88 10.93 -1.74
N ALA A 18 -6.34 12.15 -1.44
CA ALA A 18 -5.75 13.37 -1.97
C ALA A 18 -4.27 13.52 -1.59
N GLN A 19 -3.91 13.27 -0.33
CA GLN A 19 -2.51 13.27 0.14
C GLN A 19 -1.64 12.26 -0.61
N LEU A 20 -2.15 11.04 -0.83
CA LEU A 20 -1.43 10.02 -1.57
C LEU A 20 -1.25 10.42 -3.05
N CYS A 21 -2.27 10.98 -3.68
CA CYS A 21 -2.20 11.49 -5.05
C CYS A 21 -1.19 12.64 -5.20
N GLU A 22 -1.18 13.56 -4.25
CA GLU A 22 -0.22 14.66 -4.21
C GLU A 22 1.22 14.11 -4.15
N GLU A 23 1.51 13.22 -3.21
CA GLU A 23 2.81 12.58 -3.07
C GLU A 23 3.25 11.83 -4.33
N ILE A 24 2.33 11.08 -4.96
CA ILE A 24 2.59 10.37 -6.21
C ILE A 24 2.89 11.37 -7.35
N SER A 25 2.12 12.46 -7.44
CA SER A 25 2.29 13.49 -8.47
C SER A 25 3.68 14.13 -8.42
N TRP A 26 4.22 14.37 -7.21
CA TRP A 26 5.57 14.91 -7.05
C TRP A 26 6.63 13.97 -7.63
N VAL A 27 6.48 12.65 -7.44
CA VAL A 27 7.41 11.69 -8.03
C VAL A 27 7.26 11.68 -9.54
N MET A 28 6.03 11.62 -10.06
CA MET A 28 5.76 11.61 -11.50
C MET A 28 6.36 12.83 -12.20
N GLU A 29 6.23 14.02 -11.60
CA GLU A 29 6.81 15.25 -12.12
C GLU A 29 8.34 15.14 -12.25
N ARG A 30 9.02 14.58 -11.23
CA ARG A 30 10.48 14.37 -11.27
C ARG A 30 10.91 13.29 -12.25
N GLU A 31 10.00 12.39 -12.63
CA GLU A 31 10.19 11.40 -13.70
C GLU A 31 9.90 11.97 -15.11
N GLY A 32 9.57 13.26 -15.22
CA GLY A 32 9.22 13.90 -16.50
C GLY A 32 7.79 13.60 -16.97
N GLN A 33 6.94 13.08 -16.07
CA GLN A 33 5.53 12.84 -16.34
C GLN A 33 4.70 13.92 -15.63
N ASN A 34 4.12 14.83 -16.41
CA ASN A 34 3.29 15.88 -15.85
C ASN A 34 1.84 15.39 -15.72
N VAL A 35 1.50 14.87 -14.54
CA VAL A 35 0.15 14.43 -14.20
C VAL A 35 -0.32 15.17 -12.96
N ALA A 36 -1.44 15.88 -13.08
CA ALA A 36 -2.03 16.61 -11.97
C ALA A 36 -2.57 15.64 -10.91
N SER A 37 -2.41 16.02 -9.63
CA SER A 37 -2.95 15.27 -8.49
C SER A 37 -4.46 15.02 -8.60
N ASP A 38 -5.21 16.00 -9.13
CA ASP A 38 -6.66 15.91 -9.27
C ASP A 38 -7.04 14.87 -10.33
N SER A 39 -6.30 14.80 -11.43
CA SER A 39 -6.49 13.74 -12.43
C SER A 39 -6.21 12.35 -11.87
N LEU A 40 -5.22 12.21 -10.98
CA LEU A 40 -4.99 10.94 -10.27
C LEU A 40 -6.13 10.61 -9.32
N GLN A 41 -6.67 11.59 -8.61
CA GLN A 41 -7.82 11.40 -7.72
C GLN A 41 -9.04 10.89 -8.50
N ASP A 42 -9.36 11.52 -9.62
CA ASP A 42 -10.49 11.09 -10.48
C ASP A 42 -10.33 9.63 -10.91
N ILE A 43 -9.16 9.25 -11.41
CA ILE A 43 -8.85 7.86 -11.80
C ILE A 43 -9.02 6.90 -10.61
N ILE A 44 -8.54 7.28 -9.43
CA ILE A 44 -8.66 6.44 -8.23
C ILE A 44 -10.13 6.29 -7.81
N PHE A 45 -10.92 7.36 -7.84
CA PHE A 45 -12.34 7.28 -7.50
C PHE A 45 -13.12 6.42 -8.50
N ASP A 46 -12.83 6.51 -9.80
CA ASP A 46 -13.43 5.63 -10.82
C ASP A 46 -13.12 4.15 -10.56
N VAL A 47 -11.87 3.84 -10.18
CA VAL A 47 -11.48 2.47 -9.81
C VAL A 47 -12.18 2.02 -8.52
N ILE A 48 -12.29 2.88 -7.52
CA ILE A 48 -13.01 2.60 -6.26
C ILE A 48 -14.47 2.27 -6.55
N GLU A 49 -15.12 3.05 -7.41
CA GLU A 49 -16.53 2.86 -7.77
C GLU A 49 -16.74 1.59 -8.60
N SER A 50 -15.97 1.41 -9.68
CA SER A 50 -16.09 0.26 -10.57
C SER A 50 -15.76 -1.08 -9.90
N THR A 51 -14.97 -1.05 -8.83
CA THR A 51 -14.57 -2.26 -8.07
C THR A 51 -15.11 -2.27 -6.64
N ALA A 52 -16.18 -1.52 -6.34
CA ALA A 52 -16.62 -1.24 -4.98
C ALA A 52 -16.80 -2.48 -4.08
N ALA A 53 -17.37 -3.57 -4.63
CA ALA A 53 -17.61 -4.82 -3.92
C ALA A 53 -16.36 -5.71 -3.76
N ASN A 54 -15.25 -5.38 -4.42
CA ASN A 54 -14.05 -6.20 -4.43
C ASN A 54 -13.20 -5.95 -3.18
N THR A 55 -12.50 -6.99 -2.76
CA THR A 55 -11.38 -6.89 -1.80
C THR A 55 -10.08 -6.85 -2.59
N SER A 56 -9.19 -5.89 -2.34
CA SER A 56 -7.92 -5.81 -3.07
C SER A 56 -7.06 -7.08 -2.92
N SER A 57 -6.34 -7.47 -3.98
CA SER A 57 -5.46 -8.66 -3.98
C SER A 57 -4.49 -8.64 -2.80
N MET A 58 -3.86 -7.49 -2.54
CA MET A 58 -2.96 -7.30 -1.40
C MET A 58 -3.63 -7.59 -0.04
N LEU A 59 -4.91 -7.20 0.14
CA LEU A 59 -5.65 -7.54 1.37
C LEU A 59 -6.00 -9.04 1.42
N GLN A 60 -6.25 -9.68 0.28
CA GLN A 60 -6.45 -11.12 0.22
C GLN A 60 -5.16 -11.89 0.58
N ASP A 61 -3.99 -11.43 0.12
CA ASP A 61 -2.69 -12.01 0.47
C ASP A 61 -2.38 -11.85 1.95
N VAL A 62 -2.62 -10.66 2.51
CA VAL A 62 -2.55 -10.39 3.96
C VAL A 62 -3.43 -11.36 4.74
N ARG A 63 -4.71 -11.51 4.37
CA ARG A 63 -5.63 -12.43 5.07
C ARG A 63 -5.22 -13.90 4.94
N ALA A 64 -4.56 -14.26 3.84
CA ALA A 64 -4.06 -15.61 3.59
C ALA A 64 -2.62 -15.83 4.07
N GLN A 65 -2.02 -14.87 4.79
CA GLN A 65 -0.63 -14.92 5.25
C GLN A 65 0.39 -15.20 4.14
N ARG A 66 0.16 -14.65 2.95
CA ARG A 66 1.09 -14.70 1.82
C ARG A 66 1.88 -13.39 1.74
N LEU A 67 3.05 -13.46 1.08
CA LEU A 67 3.77 -12.27 0.68
C LEU A 67 2.92 -11.44 -0.29
N THR A 68 2.98 -10.12 -0.13
CA THR A 68 2.28 -9.17 -0.99
C THR A 68 3.22 -8.56 -2.03
N GLU A 69 2.65 -7.87 -3.01
CA GLU A 69 3.41 -7.11 -4.01
C GLU A 69 3.83 -5.70 -3.53
N ILE A 70 3.72 -5.40 -2.24
CA ILE A 70 3.93 -4.04 -1.70
C ILE A 70 5.32 -3.46 -2.04
N ASP A 71 6.35 -4.30 -2.10
CA ASP A 71 7.73 -3.90 -2.42
C ASP A 71 7.92 -3.45 -3.89
N TYR A 72 7.05 -3.93 -4.77
CA TYR A 72 7.01 -3.58 -6.19
C TYR A 72 6.07 -2.41 -6.49
N ILE A 73 5.08 -2.17 -5.64
CA ILE A 73 4.14 -1.04 -5.78
C ILE A 73 4.67 0.17 -5.00
N SER A 74 4.36 0.26 -3.70
CA SER A 74 4.76 1.40 -2.86
C SER A 74 6.26 1.40 -2.60
N GLY A 75 6.89 0.23 -2.48
CA GLY A 75 8.34 0.14 -2.32
C GLY A 75 9.10 0.70 -3.53
N PHE A 76 8.61 0.48 -4.75
CA PHE A 76 9.18 1.10 -5.95
C PHE A 76 9.02 2.62 -5.93
N LEU A 77 7.81 3.11 -5.64
CA LEU A 77 7.53 4.54 -5.54
C LEU A 77 8.48 5.22 -4.53
N LEU A 78 8.65 4.65 -3.33
CA LEU A 78 9.54 5.18 -2.30
C LEU A 78 11.01 5.19 -2.74
N ARG A 79 11.46 4.17 -3.48
CA ARG A 79 12.82 4.16 -4.06
C ARG A 79 13.01 5.29 -5.07
N ARG A 80 12.02 5.54 -5.94
CA ARG A 80 12.05 6.67 -6.91
C ARG A 80 12.00 8.02 -6.21
N ALA A 81 11.15 8.17 -5.20
CA ALA A 81 11.10 9.39 -4.40
C ALA A 81 12.47 9.71 -3.77
N ARG A 82 13.13 8.69 -3.20
CA ARG A 82 14.46 8.83 -2.59
C ARG A 82 15.53 9.28 -3.60
N THR A 83 15.50 8.81 -4.85
CA THR A 83 16.46 9.26 -5.87
C THR A 83 16.31 10.74 -6.22
N HIS A 84 15.13 11.32 -5.98
CA HIS A 84 14.83 12.74 -6.20
C HIS A 84 14.86 13.58 -4.92
N GLY A 85 15.23 13.00 -3.78
CA GLY A 85 15.24 13.68 -2.48
C GLY A 85 13.84 14.02 -1.95
N LEU A 86 12.79 13.35 -2.45
CA LEU A 86 11.41 13.53 -2.00
C LEU A 86 11.10 12.66 -0.78
N VAL A 87 10.30 13.19 0.14
CA VAL A 87 9.76 12.47 1.30
C VAL A 87 8.27 12.27 1.09
N LEU A 88 7.84 11.01 0.99
CA LEU A 88 6.43 10.63 0.85
C LEU A 88 5.92 10.07 2.18
N THR A 89 5.42 10.94 3.05
CA THR A 89 5.07 10.62 4.43
C THR A 89 3.95 9.60 4.50
N GLU A 90 2.85 9.81 3.78
CA GLU A 90 1.69 8.92 3.83
C GLU A 90 1.95 7.59 3.11
N ASN A 91 2.62 7.62 1.96
CA ASN A 91 3.04 6.39 1.27
C ASN A 91 3.99 5.55 2.13
N THR A 92 4.96 6.18 2.83
CA THR A 92 5.87 5.48 3.75
C THR A 92 5.10 4.85 4.90
N ARG A 93 4.17 5.60 5.51
CA ARG A 93 3.34 5.10 6.61
C ARG A 93 2.53 3.87 6.21
N LEU A 94 1.89 3.90 5.04
CA LEU A 94 1.09 2.78 4.54
C LEU A 94 1.96 1.59 4.15
N TYR A 95 3.10 1.82 3.50
CA TYR A 95 4.07 0.77 3.19
C TYR A 95 4.50 0.02 4.45
N ASP A 96 4.91 0.75 5.50
CA ASP A 96 5.37 0.18 6.76
C ASP A 96 4.28 -0.63 7.47
N ILE A 97 3.02 -0.20 7.39
CA ILE A 97 1.87 -0.94 7.95
C ILE A 97 1.75 -2.31 7.29
N VAL A 98 1.87 -2.38 5.96
CA VAL A 98 1.80 -3.65 5.23
C VAL A 98 3.01 -4.53 5.55
N LYS A 99 4.23 -3.98 5.57
CA LYS A 99 5.45 -4.74 5.93
C LYS A 99 5.39 -5.29 7.36
N ARG A 100 4.79 -4.56 8.30
CA ARG A 100 4.57 -5.05 9.68
C ARG A 100 3.59 -6.22 9.71
N LYS A 101 2.51 -6.16 8.91
CA LYS A 101 1.56 -7.29 8.78
C LYS A 101 2.26 -8.53 8.21
N GLU A 102 3.08 -8.38 7.16
CA GLU A 102 3.86 -9.49 6.59
C GLU A 102 4.84 -10.12 7.61
N SER A 103 5.58 -9.28 8.35
CA SER A 103 6.58 -9.74 9.33
C SER A 103 5.95 -10.56 10.48
N HIS A 104 4.68 -10.29 10.79
CA HIS A 104 3.94 -11.06 11.80
C HIS A 104 3.72 -12.51 11.35
N TYR A 105 3.40 -12.71 10.06
CA TYR A 105 3.16 -14.05 9.50
C TYR A 105 4.43 -14.91 9.55
N ASP A 106 5.58 -14.33 9.19
CA ASP A 106 6.87 -15.03 9.22
C ASP A 106 7.23 -15.50 10.63
N ARG A 107 6.95 -14.67 11.65
CA ARG A 107 7.19 -15.03 13.05
C ARG A 107 6.27 -16.16 13.53
N GLU A 108 5.00 -16.14 13.16
CA GLU A 108 4.05 -17.22 13.50
C GLU A 108 4.44 -18.55 12.81
N ARG A 109 4.88 -18.49 11.56
CA ARG A 109 5.36 -19.67 10.82
C ARG A 109 6.61 -20.29 11.45
N ILE A 110 7.57 -19.47 11.88
CA ILE A 110 8.78 -19.95 12.56
C ILE A 110 8.44 -20.50 13.96
N GLY A 111 7.55 -19.84 14.70
CA GLY A 111 7.13 -20.28 16.04
C GLY A 111 6.35 -21.60 16.06
N ALA A 112 5.56 -21.88 15.02
CA ALA A 112 4.81 -23.13 14.89
C ALA A 112 5.66 -24.33 14.41
N GLY A 113 6.91 -24.09 13.96
CA GLY A 113 7.79 -25.10 13.37
C GLY A 113 8.91 -25.63 14.28
N LEU A 114 9.01 -25.17 15.53
CA LEU A 114 10.01 -25.67 16.48
C LEU A 114 9.46 -26.90 17.23
N PRO A 115 10.05 -28.10 17.10
CA PRO A 115 9.74 -29.20 18.00
C PRO A 115 10.14 -28.78 19.41
N GLY A 116 9.20 -28.91 20.35
CA GLY A 116 9.38 -28.55 21.74
C GLY A 116 10.59 -29.25 22.39
N THR A 117 11.30 -28.47 23.21
CA THR A 117 12.08 -28.88 24.38
C THR A 117 13.02 -30.07 24.24
N TRP A 118 14.32 -29.80 24.10
CA TRP A 118 15.35 -30.71 24.59
C TRP A 118 15.40 -30.57 26.13
N GLN A 119 14.84 -31.56 26.83
CA GLN A 119 15.16 -31.86 28.24
C GLN A 119 16.42 -32.71 28.30
#